data_AF-A0A1K1N8X7-F1
#
_entry.id   AF-A0A1K1N8X7-F1
#
_cell.length_a   1.000
_cell.length_b   1.000
_cell.length_c   1.000
_cell.angle_alpha   90.00
_cell.angle_beta   90.00
_cell.angle_gamma   90.00
#
_symmetry.space_group_name_H-M   'P 1'
#
loop_
_entity.id
_entity.type
_entity.pdbx_description
1 polymer ?
#
loop_
_entity_poly.entity_id
_entity_poly.type
_entity_poly.pdbx_seq_one_letter_code
_entity_poly.pdbx_strand_id
1 'polypeptide(L)'
;MIGKYEIEIYNNRVHYFLTVKRNITILQGNSATGKTELIRLIGDYEQNGMSSGVTVRSEVRCTVLTNIDWKLRLNALHGTIIFIDETAGFIKSKEFAECVRGSDNYFVIVTRDDLSQLPYSIEEIYGLRTDTSKYQVFRKVYNETYKLYNTDTVRPIKPDMVITEDSNSGHQCFEQIFDCPCETAGGKSNVYDKIRKACIG
;
A
#
# COMPACT_ATOMS: atom_id res chain seq x y z
N MET A 1 9.96 -13.81 4.50
CA MET A 1 10.24 -13.94 3.06
C MET A 1 10.75 -12.62 2.48
N ILE A 2 11.55 -12.66 1.41
CA ILE A 2 11.91 -11.48 0.61
C ILE A 2 11.89 -11.91 -0.86
N GLY A 3 11.14 -11.22 -1.71
CA GLY A 3 11.04 -11.58 -3.12
C GLY A 3 9.81 -11.02 -3.83
N LYS A 4 9.75 -11.32 -5.13
CA LYS A 4 8.62 -11.06 -6.02
C LYS A 4 7.89 -12.39 -6.22
N TYR A 5 6.58 -12.40 -6.00
CA TYR A 5 5.73 -13.56 -6.21
C TYR A 5 4.67 -13.25 -7.25
N GLU A 6 4.47 -14.17 -8.19
CA GLU A 6 3.42 -14.09 -9.19
C GLU A 6 2.30 -15.06 -8.79
N ILE A 7 1.07 -14.58 -8.84
CA ILE A 7 -0.12 -15.29 -8.39
C ILE A 7 -1.12 -15.30 -9.54
N GLU A 8 -1.47 -16.47 -10.02
CA GLU A 8 -2.47 -16.69 -11.06
C GLU A 8 -3.69 -17.36 -10.42
N ILE A 9 -4.87 -16.74 -10.50
CA ILE A 9 -6.11 -17.26 -9.93
C ILE A 9 -7.16 -17.29 -11.02
N TYR A 10 -7.71 -18.44 -11.33
CA TYR A 10 -8.69 -18.54 -12.40
C TYR A 10 -9.73 -19.63 -12.19
N ASN A 11 -10.87 -19.43 -12.84
CA ASN A 11 -11.90 -20.44 -13.06
C ASN A 11 -12.43 -20.29 -14.50
N ASN A 12 -13.54 -20.93 -14.81
CA ASN A 12 -14.13 -20.89 -16.16
C ASN A 12 -14.66 -19.49 -16.57
N ARG A 13 -14.79 -18.54 -15.64
CA ARG A 13 -15.41 -17.22 -15.85
C ARG A 13 -14.41 -16.07 -15.77
N VAL A 14 -13.46 -16.15 -14.86
CA VAL A 14 -12.52 -15.07 -14.54
C VAL A 14 -11.11 -15.61 -14.39
N HIS A 15 -10.15 -14.78 -14.75
CA HIS A 15 -8.73 -15.08 -14.67
C HIS A 15 -8.02 -13.82 -14.19
N TYR A 16 -7.40 -13.93 -13.03
CA TYR A 16 -6.64 -12.93 -12.30
C TYR A 16 -5.15 -13.27 -12.32
N PHE A 17 -4.31 -12.27 -12.55
CA PHE A 17 -2.85 -12.36 -12.45
C PHE A 17 -2.29 -11.20 -11.62
N LEU A 18 -1.75 -11.48 -10.44
CA LEU A 18 -1.19 -10.48 -9.54
C LEU A 18 0.31 -10.71 -9.36
N THR A 19 1.05 -9.63 -9.14
CA THR A 19 2.44 -9.69 -8.69
C THR A 19 2.54 -9.00 -7.33
N VAL A 20 3.15 -9.66 -6.35
CA VAL A 20 3.38 -9.10 -5.01
C VAL A 20 4.88 -9.02 -4.75
N LYS A 21 5.41 -7.83 -4.49
CA LYS A 21 6.86 -7.60 -4.33
C LYS A 21 7.28 -7.16 -2.94
N ARG A 22 6.34 -6.63 -2.15
CA ARG A 22 6.59 -6.12 -0.81
C ARG A 22 5.69 -6.82 0.20
N ASN A 23 6.03 -6.65 1.46
CA ASN A 23 5.26 -7.17 2.58
C ASN A 23 3.81 -6.68 2.57
N ILE A 24 3.51 -5.47 2.10
CA ILE A 24 2.13 -4.96 2.01
C ILE A 24 1.84 -4.45 0.59
N THR A 25 0.78 -4.96 0.00
CA THR A 25 0.20 -4.54 -1.29
C THR A 25 -1.27 -4.17 -1.06
N ILE A 26 -1.69 -3.01 -1.55
CA ILE A 26 -3.09 -2.54 -1.43
C ILE A 26 -3.79 -2.60 -2.79
N LEU A 27 -4.99 -3.17 -2.84
CA LEU A 27 -5.80 -3.22 -4.07
C LEU A 27 -6.93 -2.20 -4.00
N GLN A 28 -6.69 -0.92 -4.29
CA GLN A 28 -7.75 0.13 -4.25
C GLN A 28 -8.61 0.18 -5.52
N GLY A 29 -9.90 0.48 -5.37
CA GLY A 29 -10.78 0.75 -6.51
C GLY A 29 -12.27 0.64 -6.17
N ASN A 30 -13.11 1.07 -7.10
CA ASN A 30 -14.56 1.13 -6.91
C ASN A 30 -15.18 -0.27 -6.76
N SER A 31 -16.25 -0.36 -5.98
CA SER A 31 -17.08 -1.57 -5.86
C SER A 31 -17.62 -1.91 -7.24
N ALA A 32 -17.72 -3.21 -7.54
CA ALA A 32 -18.01 -3.80 -8.85
C ALA A 32 -16.80 -4.09 -9.76
N THR A 33 -15.56 -3.91 -9.29
CA THR A 33 -14.38 -4.18 -10.11
C THR A 33 -13.83 -5.63 -10.04
N GLY A 34 -14.34 -6.49 -9.15
CA GLY A 34 -13.91 -7.90 -9.02
C GLY A 34 -12.93 -8.20 -7.87
N LYS A 35 -12.67 -7.24 -6.97
CA LYS A 35 -11.75 -7.41 -5.81
C LYS A 35 -12.29 -8.40 -4.77
N THR A 36 -13.55 -8.25 -4.41
CA THR A 36 -14.23 -9.17 -3.49
C THR A 36 -14.32 -10.57 -4.11
N GLU A 37 -14.50 -10.66 -5.44
CA GLU A 37 -14.48 -11.93 -6.16
C GLU A 37 -13.10 -12.58 -6.12
N LEU A 38 -12.01 -11.83 -6.30
CA LEU A 38 -10.65 -12.34 -6.13
C LEU A 38 -10.46 -13.00 -4.75
N ILE A 39 -10.82 -12.32 -3.67
CA ILE A 39 -10.70 -12.87 -2.31
C ILE A 39 -11.62 -14.10 -2.13
N ARG A 40 -12.85 -14.04 -2.65
CA ARG A 40 -13.81 -15.15 -2.60
C ARG A 40 -13.23 -16.40 -3.25
N LEU A 41 -12.65 -16.29 -4.44
CA LEU A 41 -12.07 -17.43 -5.15
C LEU A 41 -10.89 -18.07 -4.41
N ILE A 42 -10.04 -17.25 -3.78
CA ILE A 42 -8.94 -17.76 -2.95
C ILE A 42 -9.49 -18.50 -1.73
N GLY A 43 -10.52 -17.95 -1.06
CA GLY A 43 -11.18 -18.59 0.07
C GLY A 43 -11.86 -19.91 -0.31
N ASP A 44 -12.55 -19.95 -1.45
CA ASP A 44 -13.19 -21.17 -1.98
C ASP A 44 -12.14 -22.26 -2.24
N TYR A 45 -11.00 -21.89 -2.84
CA TYR A 45 -9.88 -22.78 -3.09
C TYR A 45 -9.21 -23.24 -1.80
N GLU A 46 -9.03 -22.36 -0.80
CA GLU A 46 -8.46 -22.74 0.50
C GLU A 46 -9.31 -23.79 1.20
N GLN A 47 -10.64 -23.67 1.12
CA GLN A 47 -11.57 -24.60 1.79
C GLN A 47 -11.72 -25.93 1.04
N ASN A 48 -11.83 -25.88 -0.30
CA ASN A 48 -12.26 -27.03 -1.10
C ASN A 48 -11.21 -27.51 -2.10
N GLY A 49 -10.06 -26.85 -2.20
CA GLY A 49 -9.03 -27.15 -3.20
C GLY A 49 -9.59 -27.11 -4.62
N MET A 50 -9.21 -28.09 -5.43
CA MET A 50 -9.66 -28.22 -6.82
C MET A 50 -11.19 -28.40 -6.97
N SER A 51 -11.87 -28.91 -5.93
CA SER A 51 -13.33 -29.11 -5.94
C SER A 51 -14.12 -27.80 -5.96
N SER A 52 -13.48 -26.66 -5.65
CA SER A 52 -14.06 -25.33 -5.81
C SER A 52 -14.29 -24.92 -7.26
N GLY A 53 -13.67 -25.61 -8.23
CA GLY A 53 -13.61 -25.17 -9.63
C GLY A 53 -12.69 -23.96 -9.85
N VAL A 54 -11.89 -23.60 -8.84
CA VAL A 54 -10.87 -22.55 -8.89
C VAL A 54 -9.49 -23.20 -8.95
N THR A 55 -8.58 -22.59 -9.69
CA THR A 55 -7.15 -22.88 -9.64
C THR A 55 -6.40 -21.67 -9.12
N VAL A 56 -5.52 -21.88 -8.14
CA VAL A 56 -4.59 -20.88 -7.63
C VAL A 56 -3.17 -21.40 -7.88
N ARG A 57 -2.39 -20.69 -8.70
CA ARG A 57 -0.97 -20.95 -8.92
C ARG A 57 -0.14 -19.84 -8.30
N SER A 58 0.74 -20.24 -7.41
CA SER A 58 1.69 -19.36 -6.75
C SER A 58 2.82 -20.23 -6.21
N GLU A 59 4.04 -19.71 -6.20
CA GLU A 59 5.19 -20.38 -5.56
C GLU A 59 5.03 -20.48 -4.05
N VAL A 60 4.14 -19.65 -3.49
CA VAL A 60 3.89 -19.53 -2.05
C VAL A 60 2.41 -19.72 -1.77
N ARG A 61 2.09 -20.31 -0.62
CA ARG A 61 0.71 -20.49 -0.17
C ARG A 61 -0.05 -19.15 -0.17
N CYS A 62 -1.29 -19.17 -0.67
CA CYS A 62 -2.23 -18.06 -0.54
C CYS A 62 -3.36 -18.45 0.44
N THR A 63 -3.77 -17.52 1.29
CA THR A 63 -4.85 -17.72 2.28
C THR A 63 -5.67 -16.45 2.45
N VAL A 64 -6.91 -16.59 2.93
CA VAL A 64 -7.76 -15.45 3.30
C VAL A 64 -7.82 -15.31 4.82
N LEU A 65 -7.58 -14.10 5.30
CA LEU A 65 -7.77 -13.74 6.71
C LEU A 65 -9.03 -12.89 6.87
N THR A 66 -9.95 -13.34 7.72
CA THR A 66 -11.22 -12.67 8.04
C THR A 66 -11.23 -12.22 9.50
N ASN A 67 -12.28 -11.54 9.97
CA ASN A 67 -12.35 -11.03 11.35
C ASN A 67 -12.29 -12.11 12.43
N ILE A 68 -12.67 -13.36 12.11
CA ILE A 68 -12.78 -14.44 13.10
C ILE A 68 -11.39 -14.94 13.46
N ASP A 69 -11.05 -14.87 14.75
CA ASP A 69 -9.80 -15.35 15.34
C ASP A 69 -8.54 -14.94 14.58
N TRP A 70 -8.57 -13.75 13.97
CA TRP A 70 -7.56 -13.29 13.02
C TRP A 70 -6.16 -13.29 13.63
N LYS A 71 -6.02 -12.94 14.91
CA LYS A 71 -4.73 -12.94 15.64
C LYS A 71 -4.15 -14.35 15.76
N LEU A 72 -4.99 -15.30 16.17
CA LEU A 72 -4.58 -16.69 16.34
C LEU A 72 -4.19 -17.30 15.00
N ARG A 73 -5.00 -17.08 13.95
CA ARG A 73 -4.67 -17.53 12.59
C ARG A 73 -3.39 -16.87 12.07
N LEU A 74 -3.25 -15.55 12.22
CA LEU A 74 -2.08 -14.83 11.73
C LEU A 74 -0.79 -15.32 12.39
N ASN A 75 -0.79 -15.57 13.69
CA ASN A 75 0.37 -16.09 14.42
C ASN A 75 0.78 -17.51 14.01
N ALA A 76 -0.14 -18.29 13.43
CA ALA A 76 0.14 -19.63 12.92
C ALA A 76 0.64 -19.62 11.46
N LEU A 77 0.57 -18.48 10.77
CA LEU A 77 0.98 -18.34 9.39
C LEU A 77 2.41 -17.85 9.30
N HIS A 78 3.21 -18.55 8.49
CA HIS A 78 4.57 -18.16 8.14
C HIS A 78 4.77 -18.29 6.64
N GLY A 79 5.60 -17.40 6.10
CA GLY A 79 5.94 -17.38 4.70
C GLY A 79 4.75 -17.56 3.75
N THR A 80 3.64 -16.86 3.99
CA THR A 80 2.37 -17.01 3.26
C THR A 80 1.93 -15.66 2.66
N ILE A 81 1.20 -15.68 1.56
CA ILE A 81 0.52 -14.50 1.00
C ILE A 81 -0.92 -14.46 1.52
N ILE A 82 -1.22 -13.44 2.32
CA ILE A 82 -2.46 -13.30 3.07
C ILE A 82 -3.32 -12.23 2.41
N PHE A 83 -4.51 -12.63 1.95
CA PHE A 83 -5.49 -11.74 1.35
C PHE A 83 -6.51 -11.31 2.39
N ILE A 84 -6.80 -10.00 2.44
CA ILE A 84 -7.69 -9.40 3.43
C ILE A 84 -8.64 -8.44 2.73
N ASP A 85 -9.93 -8.60 3.02
CA ASP A 85 -10.99 -7.74 2.46
C ASP A 85 -11.24 -6.52 3.35
N GLU A 86 -11.85 -5.48 2.80
CA GLU A 86 -12.14 -4.23 3.52
C GLU A 86 -13.11 -4.42 4.69
N THR A 87 -13.90 -5.50 4.64
CA THR A 87 -14.81 -5.93 5.70
C THR A 87 -14.08 -6.37 6.97
N ALA A 88 -12.77 -6.64 6.89
CA ALA A 88 -11.93 -6.97 8.02
C ALA A 88 -11.57 -5.72 8.84
N GLY A 89 -12.43 -5.31 9.77
CA GLY A 89 -12.24 -4.09 10.56
C GLY A 89 -10.91 -4.00 11.33
N PHE A 90 -10.30 -5.15 11.64
CA PHE A 90 -9.00 -5.20 12.31
C PHE A 90 -7.84 -4.60 11.51
N ILE A 91 -7.96 -4.44 10.18
CA ILE A 91 -6.87 -3.86 9.35
C ILE A 91 -6.51 -2.43 9.75
N LYS A 92 -7.44 -1.72 10.42
CA LYS A 92 -7.24 -0.35 10.91
C LYS A 92 -6.67 -0.29 12.34
N SER A 93 -6.51 -1.44 12.99
CA SER A 93 -6.07 -1.53 14.38
C SER A 93 -4.55 -1.39 14.52
N LYS A 94 -4.09 -0.86 15.65
CA LYS A 94 -2.65 -0.80 15.97
C LYS A 94 -2.07 -2.19 16.15
N GLU A 95 -2.86 -3.09 16.73
CA GLU A 95 -2.50 -4.48 16.98
C GLU A 95 -2.18 -5.21 15.67
N PHE A 96 -2.96 -4.96 14.61
CA PHE A 96 -2.68 -5.53 13.29
C PHE A 96 -1.36 -4.97 12.72
N ALA A 97 -1.14 -3.67 12.81
CA ALA A 97 0.10 -3.05 12.36
C ALA A 97 1.35 -3.60 13.07
N GLU A 98 1.24 -3.87 14.37
CA GLU A 98 2.30 -4.52 15.15
C GLU A 98 2.56 -5.96 14.68
N CYS A 99 1.51 -6.75 14.46
CA CYS A 99 1.65 -8.11 13.96
C CYS A 99 2.29 -8.15 12.56
N VAL A 100 1.90 -7.23 11.67
CA VAL A 100 2.44 -7.12 10.31
C VAL A 100 3.94 -6.75 10.32
N ARG A 101 4.36 -5.85 11.23
CA ARG A 101 5.77 -5.38 11.29
C ARG A 101 6.76 -6.50 11.59
N GLY A 102 6.38 -7.48 12.41
CA GLY A 102 7.23 -8.63 12.77
C GLY A 102 7.02 -9.88 11.91
N SER A 103 6.11 -9.81 10.94
CA SER A 103 5.68 -10.97 10.15
C SER A 103 6.58 -11.19 8.93
N ASP A 104 6.85 -12.45 8.61
CA ASP A 104 7.56 -12.86 7.40
C ASP A 104 6.62 -13.12 6.20
N ASN A 105 5.31 -12.93 6.42
CA ASN A 105 4.23 -13.04 5.45
C ASN A 105 4.09 -11.78 4.55
N TYR A 106 3.43 -11.96 3.42
CA TYR A 106 3.02 -10.90 2.50
C TYR A 106 1.53 -10.65 2.66
N PHE A 107 1.09 -9.40 2.60
CA PHE A 107 -0.28 -8.98 2.84
C PHE A 107 -0.84 -8.27 1.61
N VAL A 108 -1.92 -8.80 1.06
CA VAL A 108 -2.69 -8.18 -0.03
C VAL A 108 -4.00 -7.69 0.54
N ILE A 109 -4.12 -6.38 0.73
CA ILE A 109 -5.27 -5.76 1.39
C ILE A 109 -6.14 -5.08 0.35
N VAL A 110 -7.36 -5.56 0.19
CA VAL A 110 -8.39 -4.88 -0.62
C VAL A 110 -9.04 -3.84 0.28
N THR A 111 -8.87 -2.55 -0.02
CA THR A 111 -9.58 -1.48 0.67
C THR A 111 -9.66 -0.23 -0.19
N ARG A 112 -10.71 0.57 0.05
CA ARG A 112 -10.82 1.94 -0.46
C ARG A 112 -10.26 2.98 0.51
N ASP A 113 -10.08 2.61 1.77
CA ASP A 113 -9.69 3.53 2.83
C ASP A 113 -8.17 3.65 2.92
N ASP A 114 -7.70 4.82 3.36
CA ASP A 114 -6.30 5.00 3.74
C ASP A 114 -6.02 4.26 5.06
N LEU A 115 -4.94 3.47 5.11
CA LEU A 115 -4.55 2.65 6.25
C LEU A 115 -3.36 3.28 6.98
N SER A 116 -3.60 4.45 7.57
CA SER A 116 -2.58 5.28 8.24
C SER A 116 -1.83 4.59 9.41
N GLN A 117 -2.39 3.52 9.97
CA GLN A 117 -1.77 2.77 11.07
C GLN A 117 -0.75 1.73 10.60
N LEU A 118 -0.77 1.35 9.32
CA LEU A 118 0.14 0.32 8.80
C LEU A 118 1.57 0.85 8.61
N PRO A 119 2.60 -0.01 8.74
CA PRO A 119 3.98 0.38 8.49
C PRO A 119 4.15 1.02 7.11
N TYR A 120 5.08 1.98 7.00
CA TYR A 120 5.33 2.85 5.84
C TYR A 120 5.73 2.15 4.53
N SER A 121 5.66 0.81 4.45
CA SER A 121 5.93 0.01 3.24
C SER A 121 4.64 -0.34 2.49
N ILE A 122 3.70 0.61 2.43
CA ILE A 122 2.52 0.55 1.57
C ILE A 122 2.85 1.33 0.29
N GLU A 123 2.93 0.67 -0.87
CA GLU A 123 3.21 1.41 -2.11
C GLU A 123 2.61 0.86 -3.40
N GLU A 124 1.98 -0.32 -3.37
CA GLU A 124 1.32 -0.82 -4.58
C GLU A 124 -0.18 -0.65 -4.43
N ILE A 125 -0.76 0.26 -5.21
CA ILE A 125 -2.20 0.48 -5.36
C ILE A 125 -2.61 -0.01 -6.76
N TYR A 126 -3.34 -1.13 -6.83
CA TYR A 126 -3.79 -1.70 -8.11
C TYR A 126 -5.28 -1.43 -8.39
N GLY A 127 -5.56 -0.76 -9.51
CA GLY A 127 -6.88 -0.67 -10.11
C GLY A 127 -7.20 -1.90 -10.98
N LEU A 128 -8.47 -2.31 -10.98
CA LEU A 128 -8.99 -3.36 -11.85
C LEU A 128 -9.55 -2.72 -13.13
N ARG A 129 -9.04 -3.12 -14.30
CA ARG A 129 -9.62 -2.78 -15.60
C ARG A 129 -10.32 -4.01 -16.15
N THR A 130 -11.61 -3.84 -16.45
CA THR A 130 -12.38 -4.83 -17.20
C THR A 130 -12.19 -4.56 -18.68
N ASP A 131 -11.16 -5.13 -19.30
CA ASP A 131 -11.09 -5.16 -20.76
C ASP A 131 -12.11 -6.18 -21.27
N THR A 132 -12.89 -5.81 -22.29
CA THR A 132 -14.03 -6.55 -22.87
C THR A 132 -13.66 -7.88 -23.53
N SER A 133 -12.44 -8.39 -23.34
CA SER A 133 -11.92 -9.60 -23.96
C SER A 133 -11.49 -10.62 -22.91
N LYS A 134 -12.42 -11.43 -22.36
CA LYS A 134 -12.23 -12.74 -21.66
C LYS A 134 -11.07 -12.93 -20.63
N TYR A 135 -10.27 -11.92 -20.35
CA TYR A 135 -9.04 -11.96 -19.60
C TYR A 135 -8.98 -10.69 -18.76
N GLN A 136 -9.31 -10.80 -17.47
CA GLN A 136 -9.07 -9.72 -16.51
C GLN A 136 -7.60 -9.73 -16.11
N VAL A 137 -6.73 -9.48 -17.10
CA VAL A 137 -5.31 -9.30 -16.84
C VAL A 137 -5.18 -8.03 -16.02
N PHE A 138 -4.55 -8.09 -14.84
CA PHE A 138 -4.06 -6.87 -14.17
C PHE A 138 -2.88 -6.35 -14.99
N ARG A 139 -3.19 -5.75 -16.16
CA ARG A 139 -2.20 -5.09 -16.98
C ARG A 139 -1.81 -3.82 -16.25
N LYS A 140 -0.53 -3.80 -15.87
CA LYS A 140 0.24 -2.62 -15.49
C LYS A 140 -0.21 -1.44 -16.36
N VAL A 141 -0.98 -0.53 -15.79
CA VAL A 141 -1.31 0.74 -16.42
C VAL A 141 -0.03 1.55 -16.41
N TYR A 142 0.76 1.40 -17.47
CA TYR A 142 1.86 2.31 -17.77
C TYR A 142 1.23 3.61 -18.30
N ASN A 143 1.17 4.59 -17.40
CA ASN A 143 1.64 5.95 -17.65
C ASN A 143 1.83 6.55 -16.26
N GLU A 144 3.08 6.54 -15.79
CA GLU A 144 3.58 7.11 -14.54
C GLU A 144 2.86 6.67 -13.25
N THR A 145 3.62 6.11 -12.32
CA THR A 145 3.26 6.14 -10.91
C THR A 145 2.91 7.58 -10.52
N TYR A 146 1.63 7.93 -10.42
CA TYR A 146 1.26 9.00 -9.50
C TYR A 146 1.29 8.39 -8.10
N LYS A 147 2.49 8.39 -7.53
CA LYS A 147 2.65 8.38 -6.09
C LYS A 147 1.90 9.59 -5.54
N LEU A 148 0.88 9.36 -4.70
CA LEU A 148 0.30 10.46 -3.90
C LEU A 148 1.33 11.03 -2.91
N TYR A 149 2.38 10.27 -2.60
CA TYR A 149 3.52 10.70 -1.80
C TYR A 149 4.85 10.31 -2.46
N ASN A 150 5.58 11.31 -2.93
CA ASN A 150 6.89 11.16 -3.54
C ASN A 150 7.93 10.94 -2.42
N THR A 151 8.35 9.69 -2.16
CA THR A 151 9.52 9.40 -1.30
C THR A 151 10.67 8.72 -2.03
N ASP A 152 10.51 8.38 -3.31
CA ASP A 152 11.63 7.84 -4.10
C ASP A 152 12.38 8.94 -4.82
N THR A 153 13.06 9.75 -4.02
CA THR A 153 14.48 10.07 -4.19
C THR A 153 14.92 10.67 -2.86
N VAL A 154 15.60 9.90 -2.01
CA VAL A 154 16.51 10.51 -1.03
C VAL A 154 17.72 11.02 -1.82
N ARG A 155 17.50 11.98 -2.71
CA ARG A 155 18.53 12.96 -3.00
C ARG A 155 18.63 13.79 -1.73
N PRO A 156 19.83 14.02 -1.18
CA PRO A 156 19.96 14.98 -0.10
C PRO A 156 19.34 16.29 -0.60
N ILE A 157 18.21 16.67 -0.01
CA ILE A 157 17.60 17.97 -0.28
C ILE A 157 18.58 18.97 0.31
N LYS A 158 19.24 19.72 -0.57
CA LYS A 158 20.11 20.83 -0.21
C LYS A 158 19.39 22.10 -0.65
N PRO A 159 18.45 22.61 0.16
CA PRO A 159 17.79 23.86 -0.16
C PRO A 159 18.80 25.01 0.01
N ASP A 160 18.71 26.03 -0.85
CA ASP A 160 19.50 27.26 -0.69
C ASP A 160 19.01 28.09 0.51
N MET A 161 17.75 27.92 0.91
CA MET A 161 17.11 28.57 2.05
C MET A 161 15.89 27.76 2.52
N VAL A 162 15.64 27.76 3.83
CA VAL A 162 14.43 27.22 4.45
C VAL A 162 13.57 28.38 4.97
N ILE A 163 12.27 28.35 4.69
CA ILE A 163 11.31 29.33 5.23
C ILE A 163 10.29 28.59 6.10
N THR A 164 10.22 28.94 7.38
CA THR A 164 9.22 28.41 8.31
C THR A 164 8.11 29.42 8.57
N GLU A 165 6.90 28.94 8.90
CA GLU A 165 5.77 29.82 9.17
C GLU A 165 6.04 30.70 10.40
N ASP A 166 6.50 30.10 11.49
CA ASP A 166 6.77 30.74 12.77
C ASP A 166 8.21 30.44 13.23
N SER A 167 8.56 30.91 14.43
CA SER A 167 9.85 30.69 15.08
C SER A 167 9.81 29.59 16.15
N ASN A 168 8.84 28.67 16.07
CA ASN A 168 8.63 27.63 17.08
C ASN A 168 9.50 26.38 16.81
N SER A 169 9.11 25.24 17.36
CA SER A 169 9.86 23.98 17.28
C SER A 169 10.17 23.53 15.85
N GLY A 170 9.31 23.84 14.87
CA GLY A 170 9.58 23.57 13.47
C GLY A 170 10.80 24.33 12.94
N HIS A 171 10.93 25.61 13.28
CA HIS A 171 12.08 26.45 12.93
C HIS A 171 13.38 25.92 13.52
N GLN A 172 13.38 25.66 14.83
CA GLN A 172 14.54 25.12 15.55
C GLN A 172 14.97 23.76 14.99
N CYS A 173 14.02 22.92 14.60
CA CYS A 173 14.30 21.63 13.98
C CYS A 173 14.99 21.81 12.62
N PHE A 174 14.45 22.66 11.75
CA PHE A 174 15.00 22.84 10.41
C PHE A 174 16.35 23.57 10.39
N GLU A 175 16.59 24.49 11.33
CA GLU A 175 17.89 25.14 11.53
C GLU A 175 19.00 24.14 11.90
N GLN A 176 18.65 23.02 12.55
CA GLN A 176 19.60 21.94 12.87
C GLN A 176 19.73 20.90 11.75
N ILE A 177 18.69 20.72 10.92
CA ILE A 177 18.67 19.71 9.85
C ILE A 177 19.42 20.19 8.61
N PHE A 178 19.27 21.47 8.24
CA PHE A 178 19.80 22.03 7.00
C PHE A 178 20.93 23.02 7.27
N ASP A 179 22.03 22.86 6.55
CA ASP A 179 23.18 23.78 6.58
C ASP A 179 22.96 24.95 5.60
N CYS A 180 21.85 25.69 5.78
CA CYS A 180 21.51 26.88 4.99
C CYS A 180 20.67 27.86 5.83
N PRO A 181 20.50 29.13 5.36
CA PRO A 181 19.68 30.11 6.07
C PRO A 181 18.26 29.60 6.30
N CYS A 182 17.83 29.60 7.57
CA CYS A 182 16.46 29.30 7.98
C CYS A 182 15.80 30.60 8.42
N GLU A 183 14.77 31.07 7.71
CA GLU A 183 14.05 32.30 8.02
C GLU A 183 12.62 32.01 8.48
N THR A 184 12.10 32.83 9.39
CA THR A 184 10.68 32.81 9.73
C THR A 184 9.88 33.81 8.89
N ALA A 185 8.71 33.39 8.43
CA ALA A 185 7.73 34.25 7.77
C ALA A 185 6.92 35.09 8.76
N GLY A 186 6.89 34.74 10.05
CA GLY A 186 6.06 35.43 11.05
C GLY A 186 4.56 35.29 10.80
N GLY A 187 4.14 34.14 10.24
CA GLY A 187 2.75 33.80 9.96
C GLY A 187 2.48 33.41 8.50
N LYS A 188 1.49 32.54 8.28
CA LYS A 188 1.12 31.99 6.96
C LYS A 188 0.99 33.01 5.83
N SER A 189 0.48 34.21 6.12
CA SER A 189 0.20 35.25 5.12
C SER A 189 1.47 35.78 4.45
N ASN A 190 2.62 35.68 5.11
CA ASN A 190 3.89 36.24 4.64
C ASN A 190 4.78 35.21 3.93
N VAL A 191 4.40 33.93 3.96
CA VAL A 191 5.20 32.84 3.37
C VAL A 191 5.40 33.06 1.88
N TYR A 192 4.33 33.42 1.17
CA TYR A 192 4.39 33.68 -0.28
C TYR A 192 5.35 34.84 -0.63
N ASP A 193 5.28 35.95 0.12
CA ASP A 193 6.14 37.12 -0.12
C ASP A 193 7.61 36.83 0.17
N LYS A 194 7.89 36.01 1.19
CA LYS A 194 9.25 35.56 1.52
C LYS A 194 9.83 34.66 0.43
N ILE A 195 9.05 33.69 -0.06
CA ILE A 195 9.46 32.83 -1.19
C ILE A 195 9.76 33.68 -2.43
N ARG A 196 8.89 34.63 -2.76
CA ARG A 196 9.10 35.50 -3.92
C ARG A 196 10.37 36.34 -3.80
N LYS A 197 10.69 36.86 -2.61
CA LYS A 197 11.95 37.61 -2.38
C LYS A 197 13.18 36.71 -2.46
N ALA A 198 13.11 35.48 -1.95
CA ALA A 198 14.20 34.53 -1.97
C ALA A 198 14.54 34.05 -3.40
N CYS A 199 13.55 33.93 -4.30
CA CYS A 199 13.78 33.50 -5.69
C CYS A 199 14.29 34.59 -6.64
N ILE A 200 14.38 35.86 -6.20
CA ILE A 200 14.80 37.01 -7.03
C ILE A 200 16.23 37.48 -6.67
N GLY A 201 16.91 36.78 -5.76
CA GLY A 201 18.29 37.04 -5.33
C GLY A 201 19.33 36.34 -6.18
#